data_AF-A0A1J3K777-F1
#
_entry.id   AF-A0A1J3K777-F1
#
_cell.length_a   1.000
_cell.length_b   1.000
_cell.length_c   1.000
_cell.angle_alpha   90.00
_cell.angle_beta   90.00
_cell.angle_gamma   90.00
#
_symmetry.space_group_name_H-M   'P 1'
#
loop_
_entity.id
_entity.type
_entity.pdbx_description
1 polymer ?
#
loop_
_entity_poly.entity_id
_entity_poly.type
_entity_poly.pdbx_seq_one_letter_code
_entity_poly.pdbx_strand_id
1 'polypeptide(L)'
;SGMNPLPAKYALRSLFEVSSMLASAKPIPSQRPFSLHKLPSLPSKEDIDSIKMEAVRKMKEGKCEEAVQLLRDANMRFKNEPEADFNVQMALVEILILLERYQEAAEYSCLNDENSQISDVRIPLYKAIIYTMLEKDMEAKQCWKEFRKSIGEGFDPFSFEE
;
A
#
# COMPACT_ATOMS: atom_id res chain seq x y z
N SER A 1 -9.74 -15.40 -22.37
CA SER A 1 -10.08 -14.05 -21.92
C SER A 1 -8.96 -13.55 -21.02
N GLY A 2 -8.03 -12.76 -21.57
CA GLY A 2 -6.88 -12.26 -20.81
C GLY A 2 -7.31 -11.13 -19.89
N MET A 3 -7.01 -11.24 -18.60
CA MET A 3 -7.13 -10.13 -17.67
C MET A 3 -6.19 -9.02 -18.16
N ASN A 4 -6.74 -7.86 -18.53
CA ASN A 4 -5.94 -6.67 -18.72
C ASN A 4 -5.21 -6.38 -17.40
N PRO A 5 -3.87 -6.27 -17.38
CA PRO A 5 -3.15 -5.93 -16.16
C PRO A 5 -3.67 -4.58 -15.65
N LEU A 6 -3.92 -4.50 -14.35
CA LEU A 6 -4.32 -3.25 -13.70
C LEU A 6 -3.27 -2.17 -14.03
N PRO A 7 -3.65 -1.01 -14.62
CA PRO A 7 -2.70 -0.03 -15.11
C PRO A 7 -1.73 0.43 -14.01
N ALA A 8 -0.45 0.57 -14.34
CA ALA A 8 0.60 1.15 -13.48
C ALA A 8 0.21 2.43 -12.74
N LYS A 9 -0.64 3.23 -13.40
CA LYS A 9 -1.26 4.44 -12.85
C LYS A 9 -1.92 4.18 -11.49
N TYR A 10 -2.49 3.00 -11.24
CA TYR A 10 -3.11 2.65 -9.96
C TYR A 10 -2.09 2.44 -8.84
N ALA A 11 -0.95 1.80 -9.12
CA ALA A 11 0.10 1.60 -8.12
C ALA A 11 0.68 2.93 -7.65
N LEU A 12 1.01 3.80 -8.61
CA LEU A 12 1.45 5.16 -8.34
C LEU A 12 0.36 5.97 -7.63
N ARG A 13 -0.90 5.87 -8.08
CA ARG A 13 -2.02 6.58 -7.47
C ARG A 13 -2.22 6.19 -6.01
N SER A 14 -2.06 4.91 -5.63
CA SER A 14 -2.17 4.49 -4.22
C SER A 14 -1.20 5.29 -3.36
N LEU A 15 0.10 5.21 -3.68
CA LEU A 15 1.15 5.89 -2.93
C LEU A 15 0.94 7.42 -2.91
N PHE A 16 0.70 8.02 -4.09
CA PHE A 16 0.51 9.47 -4.21
C PHE A 16 -0.77 9.97 -3.55
N GLU A 17 -1.83 9.17 -3.47
CA GLU A 17 -3.07 9.55 -2.81
C GLU A 17 -2.83 9.76 -1.31
N VAL A 18 -2.12 8.83 -0.66
CA VAL A 18 -1.76 9.00 0.75
C VAL A 18 -0.82 10.18 0.94
N SER A 19 0.23 10.30 0.12
CA SER A 19 1.13 11.46 0.19
C SER A 19 0.39 12.79 0.00
N SER A 20 -0.55 12.85 -0.95
CA SER A 20 -1.37 14.04 -1.20
C SER A 20 -2.29 14.36 -0.04
N MET A 21 -2.88 13.35 0.61
CA MET A 21 -3.73 13.55 1.80
C MET A 21 -2.93 14.10 2.98
N LEU A 22 -1.69 13.61 3.18
CA LEU A 22 -0.79 14.08 4.22
C LEU A 22 -0.31 15.51 3.97
N ALA A 23 0.03 15.85 2.72
CA ALA A 23 0.49 17.19 2.34
C ALA A 23 -0.62 18.25 2.36
N SER A 24 -1.88 17.85 2.20
CA SER A 24 -3.02 18.76 2.19
C SER A 24 -3.23 19.45 3.54
N ALA A 25 -3.49 20.76 3.56
CA ALA A 25 -3.89 21.47 4.79
C ALA A 25 -5.32 21.13 5.25
N LYS A 26 -6.14 20.52 4.39
CA LYS A 26 -7.54 20.20 4.72
C LYS A 26 -7.59 19.03 5.71
N PRO A 27 -8.38 19.10 6.79
CA PRO A 27 -8.56 17.95 7.67
C PRO A 27 -9.18 16.78 6.89
N ILE A 28 -8.78 15.56 7.22
CA ILE A 28 -9.41 14.36 6.65
C ILE A 28 -10.80 14.25 7.28
N PRO A 29 -11.89 14.23 6.48
CA PRO A 29 -13.25 14.22 7.02
C PRO A 29 -13.45 13.12 8.07
N SER A 30 -13.90 13.52 9.26
CA SER A 30 -14.30 12.63 10.34
C SER A 30 -15.82 12.53 10.31
N GLN A 31 -16.36 11.36 9.92
CA GLN A 31 -17.81 11.15 9.96
C GLN A 31 -18.25 10.44 11.24
N ARG A 32 -17.40 9.59 11.85
CA ARG A 32 -17.68 8.81 13.08
C ARG A 32 -16.37 8.45 13.80
N PRO A 33 -16.40 8.17 15.12
CA PRO A 33 -15.25 7.57 15.80
C PRO A 33 -14.96 6.20 15.17
N PHE A 34 -13.77 6.05 14.62
CA PHE A 34 -13.31 4.77 14.07
C PHE A 34 -13.06 3.79 15.23
N SER A 35 -13.40 2.51 15.03
CA SER A 35 -13.11 1.46 15.99
C SER A 35 -12.94 0.13 15.29
N LEU A 36 -11.72 -0.40 15.28
CA LEU A 36 -11.37 -1.68 14.67
C LEU A 36 -12.27 -2.83 15.16
N HIS A 37 -12.61 -2.84 16.46
CA HIS A 37 -13.47 -3.88 17.05
C HIS A 37 -14.91 -3.89 16.53
N LYS A 38 -15.39 -2.79 15.93
CA LYS A 38 -16.73 -2.69 15.36
C LYS A 38 -16.81 -3.20 13.93
N LEU A 39 -15.67 -3.46 13.28
CA LEU A 39 -15.64 -4.05 11.95
C LEU A 39 -16.04 -5.53 12.00
N PRO A 40 -16.72 -6.06 10.97
CA PRO A 40 -17.08 -7.46 10.89
C PRO A 40 -15.82 -8.35 10.90
N SER A 41 -16.00 -9.64 11.22
CA SER A 41 -14.90 -10.62 11.18
C SER A 41 -14.39 -10.86 9.76
N LEU A 42 -15.29 -10.77 8.77
CA LEU A 42 -14.98 -10.78 7.35
C LEU A 42 -15.18 -9.34 6.81
N PRO A 43 -14.11 -8.53 6.74
CA PRO A 43 -14.22 -7.14 6.31
C PRO A 43 -14.41 -7.04 4.81
N SER A 44 -15.22 -6.06 4.40
CA SER A 44 -15.30 -5.61 3.01
C SER A 44 -14.06 -4.80 2.62
N LYS A 45 -13.91 -4.51 1.33
CA LYS A 45 -12.85 -3.62 0.86
C LYS A 45 -13.00 -2.22 1.46
N GLU A 46 -14.22 -1.71 1.56
CA GLU A 46 -14.52 -0.42 2.18
C GLU A 46 -14.12 -0.39 3.66
N ASP A 47 -14.27 -1.51 4.37
CA ASP A 47 -13.79 -1.63 5.75
C ASP A 47 -12.27 -1.49 5.81
N ILE A 48 -11.52 -2.15 4.91
CA ILE A 48 -10.06 -2.02 4.86
C ILE A 48 -9.62 -0.60 4.48
N ASP A 49 -10.30 0.01 3.50
CA ASP A 49 -10.05 1.40 3.11
C ASP A 49 -10.30 2.35 4.29
N SER A 50 -11.31 2.07 5.14
CA SER A 50 -11.57 2.86 6.34
C SER A 50 -10.46 2.75 7.40
N ILE A 51 -9.84 1.57 7.55
CA ILE A 51 -8.67 1.35 8.44
C ILE A 51 -7.50 2.18 7.91
N LYS A 52 -7.20 2.10 6.62
CA LYS A 52 -6.14 2.87 5.97
C LYS A 52 -6.37 4.38 6.17
N MET A 53 -7.58 4.87 5.93
CA MET A 53 -7.93 6.28 6.10
C MET A 53 -7.77 6.77 7.55
N GLU A 54 -8.11 5.94 8.53
CA GLU A 54 -7.87 6.27 9.95
C GLU A 54 -6.37 6.32 10.26
N ALA A 55 -5.55 5.41 9.72
CA ALA A 55 -4.11 5.46 9.88
C ALA A 55 -3.52 6.76 9.29
N VAL A 56 -3.94 7.16 8.09
CA VAL A 56 -3.51 8.43 7.47
C VAL A 56 -3.95 9.63 8.31
N ARG A 57 -5.16 9.61 8.89
CA ARG A 57 -5.63 10.65 9.82
C ARG A 57 -4.71 10.75 11.04
N LYS A 58 -4.39 9.63 11.67
CA LYS A 58 -3.46 9.59 12.81
C LYS A 58 -2.09 10.15 12.45
N MET A 59 -1.53 9.80 11.29
CA MET A 59 -0.28 10.39 10.81
C MET A 59 -0.38 11.92 10.65
N LYS A 60 -1.49 12.41 10.11
CA LYS A 60 -1.73 13.85 9.94
C LYS A 60 -1.84 14.60 11.27
N GLU A 61 -2.31 13.92 12.32
CA GLU A 61 -2.32 14.41 13.70
C GLU A 61 -0.94 14.29 14.39
N GLY A 62 0.09 13.82 13.70
CA GLY A 62 1.44 13.58 14.25
C GLY A 62 1.57 12.28 15.05
N LYS A 63 0.55 11.41 15.02
CA LYS A 63 0.47 10.14 15.79
C LYS A 63 0.92 8.96 14.93
N CYS A 64 2.12 9.02 14.39
CA CYS A 64 2.63 8.02 13.43
C CYS A 64 2.67 6.60 14.04
N GLU A 65 3.12 6.45 15.30
CA GLU A 65 3.16 5.12 15.94
C GLU A 65 1.76 4.55 16.19
N GLU A 66 0.76 5.38 16.52
CA GLU A 66 -0.62 4.90 16.63
C GLU A 66 -1.19 4.46 15.28
N ALA A 67 -0.79 5.10 14.18
CA ALA A 67 -1.19 4.72 12.83
C ALA A 67 -0.63 3.33 12.47
N VAL A 68 0.66 3.12 12.74
CA VAL A 68 1.32 1.83 12.53
C VAL A 68 0.71 0.74 13.42
N GLN A 69 0.48 1.04 14.71
CA GLN A 69 -0.11 0.08 15.64
C GLN A 69 -1.53 -0.31 15.22
N LEU A 70 -2.36 0.64 14.78
CA LEU A 70 -3.70 0.37 14.27
C LEU A 70 -3.68 -0.67 13.12
N LEU A 71 -2.76 -0.50 12.17
CA LEU A 71 -2.63 -1.41 11.04
C LEU A 71 -2.06 -2.78 11.45
N ARG A 72 -1.14 -2.83 12.42
CA ARG A 72 -0.66 -4.10 13.01
C ARG A 72 -1.77 -4.86 13.73
N ASP A 73 -2.60 -4.16 14.50
CA ASP A 73 -3.75 -4.74 15.19
C ASP A 73 -4.78 -5.27 14.19
N ALA A 74 -5.03 -4.54 13.11
CA ALA A 74 -5.88 -5.00 12.01
C ALA A 74 -5.30 -6.24 11.32
N ASN A 75 -3.98 -6.26 11.08
CA ASN A 75 -3.30 -7.39 10.47
C ASN A 75 -3.46 -8.65 11.32
N MET A 76 -3.22 -8.53 12.63
CA MET A 76 -3.40 -9.64 13.56
C MET A 76 -4.86 -10.12 13.63
N ARG A 77 -5.83 -9.20 13.55
CA ARG A 77 -7.26 -9.52 13.56
C ARG A 77 -7.69 -10.31 12.32
N PHE A 78 -7.19 -9.92 11.15
CA PHE A 78 -7.62 -10.48 9.86
C PHE A 78 -6.66 -11.53 9.30
N LYS A 79 -5.64 -11.96 10.04
CA LYS A 79 -4.61 -12.92 9.60
C LYS A 79 -5.10 -14.24 9.00
N ASN A 80 -6.34 -14.64 9.31
CA ASN A 80 -6.94 -15.89 8.81
C ASN A 80 -7.86 -15.65 7.59
N GLU A 81 -8.05 -14.40 7.17
CA GLU A 81 -8.84 -13.98 6.01
C GLU A 81 -7.88 -13.49 4.92
N PRO A 82 -7.51 -14.33 3.93
CA PRO A 82 -6.36 -14.08 3.07
C PRO A 82 -6.40 -12.74 2.31
N GLU A 83 -7.57 -12.36 1.78
CA GLU A 83 -7.73 -11.10 1.05
C GLU A 83 -7.63 -9.88 1.98
N ALA A 84 -8.21 -9.96 3.17
CA ALA A 84 -8.17 -8.88 4.15
C ALA A 84 -6.77 -8.71 4.72
N ASP A 85 -6.12 -9.81 5.11
CA ASP A 85 -4.73 -9.83 5.56
C ASP A 85 -3.81 -9.18 4.52
N PHE A 86 -3.89 -9.64 3.26
CA PHE A 86 -3.10 -9.07 2.17
C PHE A 86 -3.30 -7.56 2.01
N ASN A 87 -4.56 -7.10 1.98
CA ASN A 87 -4.85 -5.67 1.79
C ASN A 87 -4.40 -4.81 2.98
N VAL A 88 -4.51 -5.32 4.21
CA VAL A 88 -4.00 -4.63 5.40
C VAL A 88 -2.48 -4.57 5.41
N GLN A 89 -1.79 -5.66 5.07
CA GLN A 89 -0.33 -5.66 4.93
C GLN A 89 0.12 -4.67 3.87
N MET A 90 -0.55 -4.61 2.72
CA MET A 90 -0.23 -3.63 1.67
C MET A 90 -0.42 -2.18 2.14
N ALA A 91 -1.47 -1.88 2.90
CA ALA A 91 -1.65 -0.56 3.51
C ALA A 91 -0.54 -0.26 4.54
N LEU A 92 -0.12 -1.26 5.32
CA LEU A 92 0.95 -1.13 6.31
C LEU A 92 2.30 -0.86 5.65
N VAL A 93 2.66 -1.60 4.60
CA VAL A 93 3.87 -1.36 3.80
C VAL A 93 3.90 0.07 3.24
N GLU A 94 2.78 0.54 2.68
CA GLU A 94 2.67 1.89 2.13
C GLU A 94 2.90 2.98 3.19
N ILE A 95 2.32 2.81 4.38
CA ILE A 95 2.53 3.72 5.51
C ILE A 95 3.97 3.69 6.01
N LEU A 96 4.60 2.51 6.07
CA LEU A 96 6.00 2.37 6.46
C LEU A 96 6.96 3.01 5.45
N ILE A 97 6.69 2.89 4.15
CA ILE A 97 7.45 3.60 3.10
C ILE A 97 7.38 5.12 3.32
N LEU A 98 6.20 5.66 3.62
CA LEU A 98 6.01 7.09 3.85
C LEU A 98 6.63 7.59 5.16
N LEU A 99 6.82 6.70 6.13
CA LEU A 99 7.54 6.96 7.37
C LEU A 99 9.04 6.66 7.28
N GLU A 100 9.54 6.31 6.10
CA GLU A 100 10.94 5.94 5.84
C GLU A 100 11.43 4.71 6.64
N ARG A 101 10.49 3.86 7.10
CA ARG A 101 10.76 2.63 7.86
C ARG A 101 10.98 1.44 6.91
N TYR A 102 11.97 1.58 6.02
CA TYR A 102 12.15 0.65 4.90
C TYR A 102 12.55 -0.77 5.31
N GLN A 103 13.39 -0.92 6.34
CA GLN A 103 13.77 -2.25 6.85
C GLN A 103 12.55 -3.03 7.31
N GLU A 104 11.67 -2.38 8.08
CA GLU A 104 10.43 -2.99 8.57
C GLU A 104 9.44 -3.29 7.42
N ALA A 105 9.30 -2.36 6.47
CA ALA A 105 8.43 -2.56 5.31
C ALA A 105 8.82 -3.82 4.51
N ALA A 106 10.13 -4.13 4.44
CA ALA A 106 10.66 -5.29 3.72
C ALA A 106 10.32 -6.64 4.38
N GLU A 107 9.90 -6.66 5.65
CA GLU A 107 9.62 -7.91 6.40
C GLU A 107 8.22 -8.48 6.14
N TYR A 108 7.32 -7.71 5.50
CA TYR A 108 5.94 -8.11 5.29
C TYR A 108 5.78 -9.16 4.18
N SER A 109 5.05 -10.24 4.48
CA SER A 109 4.90 -11.40 3.60
C SER A 109 4.08 -11.12 2.34
N CYS A 110 3.30 -10.05 2.30
CA CYS A 110 2.60 -9.59 1.10
C CYS A 110 3.55 -9.18 -0.05
N LEU A 111 4.84 -8.94 0.25
CA LEU A 111 5.86 -8.62 -0.76
C LEU A 111 6.63 -9.85 -1.28
N ASN A 112 6.39 -11.04 -0.71
CA ASN A 112 7.08 -12.27 -1.09
C ASN A 112 6.39 -12.95 -2.28
N ASP A 113 7.21 -13.36 -3.27
CA ASP A 113 6.73 -13.92 -4.54
C ASP A 113 6.07 -15.30 -4.40
N GLU A 114 6.26 -15.99 -3.27
CA GLU A 114 5.63 -17.29 -2.98
C GLU A 114 4.12 -17.19 -2.76
N ASN A 115 3.60 -15.99 -2.46
CA ASN A 115 2.15 -15.72 -2.30
C ASN A 115 1.46 -15.30 -3.62
N SER A 116 2.09 -15.57 -4.78
CA SER A 116 1.76 -15.11 -6.14
C SER A 116 0.39 -15.50 -6.74
N GLN A 117 -0.58 -15.92 -5.93
CA GLN A 117 -1.97 -16.05 -6.40
C GLN A 117 -2.56 -14.69 -6.82
N ILE A 118 -1.98 -13.58 -6.35
CA ILE A 118 -2.43 -12.21 -6.64
C ILE A 118 -1.32 -11.47 -7.41
N SER A 119 -1.57 -11.21 -8.70
CA SER A 119 -0.71 -10.33 -9.51
C SER A 119 -1.02 -8.86 -9.19
N ASP A 120 -0.47 -8.35 -8.09
CA ASP A 120 -0.63 -6.94 -7.69
C ASP A 120 0.57 -6.10 -8.15
N VAL A 121 0.32 -5.14 -9.04
CA VAL A 121 1.33 -4.24 -9.61
C VAL A 121 2.01 -3.32 -8.59
N ARG A 122 1.44 -3.16 -7.38
CA ARG A 122 2.06 -2.41 -6.28
C ARG A 122 3.26 -3.14 -5.70
N ILE A 123 3.26 -4.47 -5.68
CA ILE A 123 4.35 -5.27 -5.08
C ILE A 123 5.71 -4.93 -5.69
N PRO A 124 5.92 -5.03 -7.03
CA PRO A 124 7.22 -4.71 -7.60
C PRO A 124 7.58 -3.22 -7.43
N LEU A 125 6.60 -2.31 -7.42
CA LEU A 125 6.84 -0.89 -7.15
C LEU A 125 7.35 -0.66 -5.72
N TYR A 126 6.64 -1.21 -4.72
CA TYR A 126 6.98 -1.03 -3.31
C TYR A 126 8.33 -1.69 -2.99
N LYS A 127 8.59 -2.91 -3.49
CA LYS A 127 9.91 -3.55 -3.39
C LYS A 127 11.00 -2.69 -4.02
N ALA A 128 10.75 -2.11 -5.20
CA ALA A 128 11.74 -1.28 -5.87
C ALA A 128 12.09 -0.02 -5.06
N ILE A 129 11.10 0.66 -4.49
CA ILE A 129 11.31 1.82 -3.61
C ILE A 129 12.09 1.39 -2.36
N ILE A 130 11.62 0.36 -1.65
CA ILE A 130 12.25 -0.14 -0.42
C ILE A 130 13.71 -0.52 -0.67
N TYR A 131 13.99 -1.33 -1.69
CA TYR A 131 15.34 -1.78 -1.99
C TYR A 131 16.26 -0.66 -2.49
N THR A 132 15.72 0.34 -3.20
CA THR A 132 16.50 1.54 -3.56
C THR A 132 16.94 2.30 -2.31
N MET A 133 16.03 2.51 -1.36
CA MET A 133 16.34 3.24 -0.12
C MET A 133 17.22 2.44 0.85
N LEU A 134 17.26 1.11 0.71
CA LEU A 134 18.14 0.21 1.46
C LEU A 134 19.48 -0.07 0.77
N GLU A 135 19.80 0.61 -0.33
CA GLU A 135 21.04 0.42 -1.11
C GLU A 135 21.24 -1.03 -1.61
N LYS A 136 20.14 -1.74 -1.87
CA LYS A 136 20.13 -3.09 -2.46
C LYS A 136 20.01 -3.00 -3.97
N ASP A 137 21.04 -2.45 -4.61
CA ASP A 137 21.00 -2.02 -6.01
C ASP A 137 20.58 -3.11 -7.02
N MET A 138 21.02 -4.35 -6.81
CA MET A 138 20.71 -5.46 -7.72
C MET A 138 19.22 -5.85 -7.63
N GLU A 139 18.72 -6.01 -6.42
CA GLU A 139 17.32 -6.33 -6.13
C GLU A 139 16.39 -5.18 -6.53
N ALA A 140 16.78 -3.95 -6.24
CA ALA A 140 16.05 -2.75 -6.66
C ALA A 140 15.91 -2.70 -8.18
N LYS A 141 17.02 -2.88 -8.92
CA LYS A 141 17.02 -2.89 -10.39
C LYS A 141 16.13 -3.99 -10.96
N GLN A 142 16.08 -5.15 -10.33
CA GLN A 142 15.19 -6.24 -10.74
C GLN A 142 13.72 -5.87 -10.52
N CYS A 143 13.38 -5.32 -9.36
CA CYS A 143 12.01 -4.89 -9.03
C CYS A 143 11.54 -3.76 -9.96
N TRP A 144 12.41 -2.79 -10.29
CA TRP A 144 12.11 -1.74 -11.27
C TRP A 144 11.83 -2.30 -12.67
N LYS A 145 12.58 -3.33 -13.10
CA LYS A 145 12.32 -4.02 -14.37
C LYS A 145 10.98 -4.75 -14.36
N GLU A 146 10.62 -5.40 -13.26
CA GLU A 146 9.35 -6.09 -13.11
C GLU A 146 8.18 -5.12 -13.10
N PHE A 147 8.29 -4.02 -12.37
CA PHE A 147 7.31 -2.94 -12.42
C PHE A 147 7.19 -2.39 -13.85
N ARG A 148 8.31 -2.11 -14.53
CA ARG A 148 8.28 -1.69 -15.94
C ARG A 148 7.68 -2.73 -16.89
N LYS A 149 7.72 -4.02 -16.58
CA LYS A 149 7.02 -5.03 -17.40
C LYS A 149 5.51 -4.97 -17.15
N SER A 150 5.07 -4.71 -15.92
CA SER A 150 3.65 -4.64 -15.58
C SER A 150 2.94 -3.42 -16.19
N ILE A 151 3.68 -2.35 -16.53
CA ILE A 151 3.13 -1.17 -17.21
C ILE A 151 2.94 -1.37 -18.73
N GLY A 152 3.50 -2.43 -19.31
CA GLY A 152 3.47 -2.71 -20.75
C GLY A 152 4.46 -1.88 -21.59
N GLU A 153 4.94 -2.44 -22.70
CA GLU A 153 5.66 -1.68 -23.74
C GLU A 153 4.64 -0.79 -24.49
N GLY A 154 4.40 0.42 -23.98
CA GLY A 154 3.42 1.35 -24.55
C GLY A 154 2.92 2.42 -23.59
N PHE A 155 3.23 2.34 -22.30
CA PHE A 155 3.01 3.46 -21.38
C PHE A 155 4.02 4.58 -21.70
N ASP A 156 3.58 5.55 -22.49
CA ASP A 156 4.26 6.84 -22.61
C ASP A 156 3.75 7.75 -21.47
N PRO A 157 4.58 8.08 -20.46
CA PRO A 157 4.18 8.99 -19.39
C PRO A 157 3.90 10.42 -19.90
N PHE A 158 4.19 10.72 -21.17
CA PHE A 158 3.92 11.99 -21.83
C PHE A 158 2.79 11.93 -22.85
N SER A 159 2.15 10.77 -23.07
CA SER A 159 0.90 10.70 -23.85
C SER A 159 -0.27 11.15 -22.97
N PHE A 160 -0.35 12.46 -22.73
CA PHE A 160 -1.61 13.08 -22.35
C PHE A 160 -2.39 13.27 -23.65
N GLU A 161 -3.42 12.46 -23.88
CA GLU A 161 -4.37 12.74 -24.96
C GLU A 161 -4.97 14.14 -24.71
N GLU A 162 -4.89 15.00 -25.73
CA GLU A 162 -5.49 16.35 -25.77
C GLU A 162 -7.02 16.31 -25.74
#